data_AF-A0A287AEF4-F1
#
_entry.id   AF-A0A287AEF4-F1
#
_cell.length_a   1.000
_cell.length_b   1.000
_cell.length_c   1.000
_cell.angle_alpha   90.00
_cell.angle_beta   90.00
_cell.angle_gamma   90.00
#
_symmetry.space_group_name_H-M   'P 1'
#
loop_
_entity.id
_entity.type
_entity.pdbx_description
1 polymer ?
#
loop_
_entity_poly.entity_id
_entity_poly.type
_entity_poly.pdbx_seq_one_letter_code
_entity_poly.pdbx_strand_id
1 'polypeptide(L)'
;MATRFCCRREQAARFVSWGEAQVPARCLGADQDFKLKMVMLSRLRVILQASPCRALWRRFQIPRSMSARPCSLYTCTYKTRNRDLHPLWESADLVPAGERQSPINIRWRDSVYDPGLKPLTISYDPTTCLHVWNNGYSFLVEFEDSTDKSVIEGGPLEHNYRLKQFHFHWGAIDAWGSEHTVDSKCYPAELHLVHWNAVKFENFEDAAQEENGLAVIGVFLKLGKHHKEVQKLVDTLPSIKHKDTLVEFGSFDPSCLMPTCPDYWTYSGSLTTPPLSESVTWIIKKQPIEVAHDQLEQFRTLLFTSKGETEKRMVDNFRPLQPLMNRTVRSSFHHDYVLNMQAKPKPSTSQVTS
;
A
#
# COMPACT_ATOMS: atom_id res chain seq x y z
N MET A 1 26.44 -25.30 -63.49
CA MET A 1 27.31 -25.78 -62.37
C MET A 1 26.55 -25.60 -61.06
N ALA A 2 26.91 -26.34 -60.01
CA ALA A 2 26.49 -26.20 -58.59
C ALA A 2 26.08 -24.75 -58.19
N THR A 3 24.85 -24.40 -57.75
CA THR A 3 24.01 -24.74 -56.56
C THR A 3 24.13 -23.78 -55.37
N ARG A 4 22.97 -23.27 -54.90
CA ARG A 4 22.64 -22.75 -53.53
C ARG A 4 23.26 -21.39 -53.11
N PHE A 5 22.63 -20.52 -52.30
CA PHE A 5 21.24 -20.49 -51.75
C PHE A 5 20.72 -19.04 -51.50
N CYS A 6 19.44 -18.93 -51.11
CA CYS A 6 18.67 -17.72 -50.75
C CYS A 6 19.44 -16.63 -49.96
N CYS A 7 19.29 -15.31 -50.19
CA CYS A 7 18.12 -14.43 -50.45
C CYS A 7 17.55 -13.75 -49.17
N ARG A 8 16.94 -12.55 -49.32
CA ARG A 8 16.71 -11.55 -48.26
C ARG A 8 15.27 -11.47 -47.74
N ARG A 9 15.15 -11.06 -46.47
CA ARG A 9 14.18 -10.12 -45.83
C ARG A 9 12.66 -10.26 -46.01
N GLU A 10 11.97 -9.82 -44.94
CA GLU A 10 10.56 -9.35 -44.89
C GLU A 10 9.50 -10.46 -45.17
N GLN A 11 8.40 -10.60 -44.42
CA GLN A 11 7.57 -9.63 -43.71
C GLN A 11 6.84 -10.20 -42.46
N ALA A 12 6.22 -9.27 -41.72
CA ALA A 12 4.89 -9.38 -41.07
C ALA A 12 4.67 -10.25 -39.81
N ALA A 13 3.70 -9.80 -39.02
CA ALA A 13 3.24 -10.41 -37.78
C ALA A 13 2.41 -11.68 -38.01
N ARG A 14 2.26 -12.50 -36.96
CA ARG A 14 1.29 -13.59 -36.89
C ARG A 14 0.47 -13.53 -35.62
N PHE A 15 -0.76 -13.04 -35.73
CA PHE A 15 -1.86 -13.57 -34.93
C PHE A 15 -2.03 -15.06 -35.26
N VAL A 16 -2.53 -15.85 -34.30
CA VAL A 16 -3.01 -17.22 -34.54
C VAL A 16 -4.45 -17.31 -34.07
N SER A 17 -5.35 -17.62 -34.99
CA SER A 17 -6.78 -17.80 -34.72
C SER A 17 -7.22 -19.22 -35.05
N TRP A 18 -7.93 -19.85 -34.12
CA TRP A 18 -8.80 -21.00 -34.35
C TRP A 18 -10.04 -20.82 -33.46
N GLY A 19 -11.28 -20.83 -33.96
CA GLY A 19 -11.74 -20.79 -35.35
C GLY A 19 -13.27 -20.83 -35.38
N GLU A 20 -13.92 -19.98 -36.19
CA GLU A 20 -15.39 -19.97 -36.29
C GLU A 20 -15.92 -21.07 -37.21
N ALA A 21 -17.08 -21.63 -36.85
CA ALA A 21 -17.97 -22.35 -37.75
C ALA A 21 -19.42 -22.03 -37.36
N GLN A 22 -20.25 -21.66 -38.35
CA GLN A 22 -21.54 -21.01 -38.13
C GLN A 22 -22.71 -22.02 -38.00
N VAL A 23 -23.76 -21.63 -37.27
CA VAL A 23 -25.03 -22.39 -37.16
C VAL A 23 -26.19 -21.62 -37.80
N PRO A 24 -26.90 -22.19 -38.79
CA PRO A 24 -28.08 -21.56 -39.39
C PRO A 24 -29.42 -22.07 -38.83
N ALA A 25 -30.18 -21.15 -38.24
CA ALA A 25 -31.64 -20.95 -38.35
C ALA A 25 -32.67 -22.12 -38.32
N ARG A 26 -33.56 -22.02 -37.31
CA ARG A 26 -35.05 -22.15 -37.36
C ARG A 26 -35.79 -23.51 -37.25
N CYS A 27 -36.45 -23.64 -36.08
CA CYS A 27 -37.90 -23.88 -35.89
C CYS A 27 -38.53 -25.29 -36.00
N LEU A 28 -39.61 -25.47 -35.22
CA LEU A 28 -40.52 -26.63 -35.07
C LEU A 28 -39.89 -27.85 -34.34
N GLY A 29 -40.58 -28.59 -33.45
CA GLY A 29 -41.90 -28.36 -32.81
C GLY A 29 -42.46 -29.64 -32.17
N ALA A 30 -42.93 -29.57 -30.90
CA ALA A 30 -43.44 -30.68 -30.07
C ALA A 30 -42.37 -31.79 -29.75
N ASP A 31 -42.55 -32.73 -28.80
CA ASP A 31 -43.65 -33.01 -27.84
C ASP A 31 -43.11 -33.62 -26.52
N GLN A 32 -44.00 -33.80 -25.52
CA GLN A 32 -44.09 -34.80 -24.41
C GLN A 32 -42.92 -35.78 -24.09
N ASP A 33 -42.65 -36.22 -22.85
CA ASP A 33 -43.27 -36.05 -21.51
C ASP A 33 -42.26 -36.46 -20.38
N PHE A 34 -42.75 -36.64 -19.15
CA PHE A 34 -42.23 -37.30 -17.94
C PHE A 34 -41.71 -36.44 -16.78
N LYS A 35 -42.41 -36.61 -15.65
CA LYS A 35 -42.22 -35.97 -14.34
C LYS A 35 -41.49 -36.91 -13.38
N LEU A 36 -40.78 -36.40 -12.36
CA LEU A 36 -41.15 -36.64 -10.94
C LEU A 36 -40.41 -35.70 -9.95
N LYS A 37 -40.69 -35.88 -8.64
CA LYS A 37 -40.20 -35.05 -7.51
C LYS A 37 -39.57 -35.93 -6.41
N MET A 38 -38.59 -35.39 -5.66
CA MET A 38 -38.37 -35.58 -4.20
C MET A 38 -37.13 -34.76 -3.76
N VAL A 39 -36.97 -34.05 -2.63
CA VAL A 39 -37.67 -33.87 -1.32
C VAL A 39 -37.12 -34.68 -0.12
N MET A 40 -36.30 -33.98 0.69
CA MET A 40 -36.13 -33.99 2.17
C MET A 40 -35.66 -35.22 2.99
N LEU A 41 -34.48 -35.05 3.62
CA LEU A 41 -34.13 -35.11 5.07
C LEU A 41 -34.56 -36.27 6.04
N SER A 42 -33.77 -36.36 7.13
CA SER A 42 -34.00 -37.06 8.43
C SER A 42 -33.71 -38.57 8.46
N ARG A 43 -33.46 -39.26 9.59
CA ARG A 43 -33.66 -39.04 11.07
C ARG A 43 -32.40 -39.57 11.84
N LEU A 44 -32.19 -39.58 13.17
CA LEU A 44 -32.93 -39.30 14.43
C LEU A 44 -32.09 -38.30 15.31
N ARG A 45 -32.37 -37.80 16.54
CA ARG A 45 -33.26 -38.07 17.71
C ARG A 45 -32.81 -39.17 18.72
N VAL A 46 -33.00 -39.05 20.07
CA VAL A 46 -33.20 -37.92 21.03
C VAL A 46 -33.16 -38.42 22.52
N ILE A 47 -33.12 -37.53 23.53
CA ILE A 47 -33.63 -37.61 24.95
C ILE A 47 -32.66 -37.06 26.06
N LEU A 48 -33.21 -36.13 26.88
CA LEU A 48 -33.11 -35.76 28.33
C LEU A 48 -32.06 -36.41 29.29
N GLN A 49 -31.72 -35.93 30.51
CA GLN A 49 -32.39 -34.98 31.45
C GLN A 49 -31.44 -34.43 32.57
N ALA A 50 -31.97 -33.52 33.42
CA ALA A 50 -31.60 -33.24 34.83
C ALA A 50 -30.54 -32.15 35.21
N SER A 51 -30.67 -31.69 36.46
CA SER A 51 -29.98 -30.63 37.24
C SER A 51 -29.94 -31.14 38.72
N PRO A 52 -29.28 -30.53 39.76
CA PRO A 52 -29.11 -29.08 39.99
C PRO A 52 -27.89 -28.56 40.81
N CYS A 53 -27.83 -27.22 40.92
CA CYS A 53 -27.33 -26.37 42.03
C CYS A 53 -26.21 -26.84 42.99
N ARG A 54 -25.19 -25.97 43.16
CA ARG A 54 -24.84 -25.34 44.46
C ARG A 54 -24.12 -24.01 44.24
N ALA A 55 -24.37 -23.03 45.13
CA ALA A 55 -23.74 -21.71 45.10
C ALA A 55 -22.69 -21.57 46.20
N LEU A 56 -21.71 -20.67 46.01
CA LEU A 56 -20.88 -20.14 47.09
C LEU A 56 -20.42 -18.71 46.76
N TRP A 57 -20.43 -17.83 47.76
CA TRP A 57 -20.23 -16.39 47.60
C TRP A 57 -18.75 -16.01 47.74
N ARG A 58 -18.31 -14.94 47.05
CA ARG A 58 -17.29 -14.01 47.60
C ARG A 58 -17.26 -12.62 46.93
N ARG A 59 -17.55 -11.62 47.77
CA ARG A 59 -17.12 -10.20 47.73
C ARG A 59 -17.15 -9.45 46.39
N PHE A 60 -18.07 -8.48 46.31
CA PHE A 60 -17.81 -7.24 45.58
C PHE A 60 -16.54 -6.56 46.10
N GLN A 61 -15.67 -6.13 45.18
CA GLN A 61 -14.75 -5.02 45.39
C GLN A 61 -14.98 -4.03 44.25
N ILE A 62 -15.20 -2.76 44.59
CA ILE A 62 -15.38 -1.69 43.61
C ILE A 62 -13.98 -1.15 43.25
N PRO A 63 -13.52 -1.28 41.99
CA PRO A 63 -12.33 -0.57 41.56
C PRO A 63 -12.61 0.94 41.58
N ARG A 64 -11.68 1.73 42.12
CA ARG A 64 -11.78 3.19 42.08
C ARG A 64 -11.96 3.67 40.64
N SER A 65 -12.83 4.65 40.43
CA SER A 65 -12.86 5.40 39.17
C SER A 65 -11.49 6.06 38.96
N MET A 66 -10.71 5.54 38.02
CA MET A 66 -9.57 6.25 37.48
C MET A 66 -10.11 7.16 36.37
N SER A 67 -9.81 8.45 36.47
CA SER A 67 -10.16 9.42 35.43
C SER A 67 -9.52 8.99 34.11
N ALA A 68 -10.34 8.55 33.15
CA ALA A 68 -9.87 8.27 31.81
C ALA A 68 -9.24 9.56 31.26
N ARG A 69 -7.96 9.49 30.85
CA ARG A 69 -7.36 10.58 30.08
C ARG A 69 -8.19 10.74 28.80
N PRO A 70 -8.61 11.96 28.43
CA PRO A 70 -9.44 12.15 27.24
C PRO A 70 -8.69 11.58 26.03
N CYS A 71 -9.34 10.63 25.34
CA CYS A 71 -8.80 10.10 24.10
C CYS A 71 -8.69 11.25 23.09
N SER A 72 -7.60 11.28 22.32
CA SER A 72 -7.47 12.17 21.17
C SER A 72 -8.67 11.94 20.24
N LEU A 73 -9.53 12.95 20.12
CA LEU A 73 -10.77 12.86 19.33
C LEU A 73 -10.47 12.41 17.89
N TYR A 74 -9.38 12.92 17.31
CA TYR A 74 -8.83 12.54 16.00
C TYR A 74 -8.67 11.01 15.84
N THR A 75 -8.00 10.38 16.80
CA THR A 75 -7.68 8.94 16.77
C THR A 75 -8.93 8.08 16.92
N CYS A 76 -9.95 8.58 17.63
CA CYS A 76 -11.23 7.92 17.76
C CYS A 76 -12.08 8.07 16.49
N THR A 77 -12.12 9.27 15.88
CA THR A 77 -12.88 9.52 14.64
C THR A 77 -12.38 8.70 13.44
N TYR A 78 -11.08 8.44 13.34
CA TYR A 78 -10.51 7.61 12.27
C TYR A 78 -11.08 6.18 12.30
N LYS A 79 -11.09 5.54 13.48
CA LYS A 79 -11.62 4.17 13.67
C LYS A 79 -13.15 4.06 13.54
N THR A 80 -13.89 5.16 13.64
CA THR A 80 -15.37 5.13 13.59
C THR A 80 -15.97 5.64 12.29
N ARG A 81 -15.23 6.36 11.44
CA ARG A 81 -15.72 6.82 10.13
C ARG A 81 -15.50 5.82 9.00
N ASN A 82 -14.35 5.15 8.94
CA ASN A 82 -14.05 4.23 7.84
C ASN A 82 -14.70 2.85 8.13
N ARG A 83 -16.02 2.79 7.99
CA ARG A 83 -16.84 1.58 8.15
C ARG A 83 -17.30 0.99 6.81
N ASP A 84 -17.37 1.82 5.79
CA ASP A 84 -17.67 1.45 4.41
C ASP A 84 -16.36 1.11 3.69
N LEU A 85 -15.97 -0.16 3.82
CA LEU A 85 -14.75 -0.73 3.25
C LEU A 85 -14.64 -0.47 1.73
N HIS A 86 -13.43 -0.19 1.25
CA HIS A 86 -13.15 0.05 -0.16
C HIS A 86 -13.55 -1.16 -1.04
N PRO A 87 -14.09 -1.00 -2.28
CA PRO A 87 -14.58 -2.13 -3.09
C PRO A 87 -13.71 -3.40 -3.20
N LEU A 88 -12.38 -3.30 -3.22
CA LEU A 88 -11.46 -4.47 -3.16
C LEU A 88 -11.47 -5.24 -1.82
N TRP A 89 -12.28 -4.81 -0.85
CA TRP A 89 -12.36 -5.31 0.53
C TRP A 89 -13.80 -5.78 0.79
N GLU A 90 -14.26 -6.73 -0.02
CA GLU A 90 -15.66 -7.18 -0.09
C GLU A 90 -16.22 -7.71 1.25
N SER A 91 -15.36 -8.04 2.22
CA SER A 91 -15.73 -8.30 3.61
C SER A 91 -14.68 -7.78 4.60
N ALA A 92 -15.11 -7.55 5.84
CA ALA A 92 -14.22 -7.19 6.96
C ALA A 92 -13.28 -8.34 7.37
N ASP A 93 -13.59 -9.57 6.94
CA ASP A 93 -12.80 -10.77 7.21
C ASP A 93 -11.53 -10.86 6.33
N LEU A 94 -11.38 -9.96 5.35
CA LEU A 94 -10.17 -9.79 4.53
C LEU A 94 -9.11 -8.86 5.16
N VAL A 95 -9.07 -8.79 6.49
CA VAL A 95 -7.85 -8.39 7.22
C VAL A 95 -7.08 -9.66 7.57
N PRO A 96 -6.12 -10.11 6.73
CA PRO A 96 -5.39 -11.35 6.99
C PRO A 96 -4.64 -11.27 8.31
N ALA A 97 -4.64 -12.38 9.05
CA ALA A 97 -4.09 -12.50 10.39
C ALA A 97 -2.54 -12.58 10.41
N GLY A 98 -1.87 -11.79 9.57
CA GLY A 98 -0.43 -11.70 9.49
C GLY A 98 0.17 -10.82 10.60
N GLU A 99 1.34 -11.20 11.11
CA GLU A 99 2.00 -10.50 12.21
C GLU A 99 2.72 -9.21 11.76
N ARG A 100 2.89 -9.03 10.44
CA ARG A 100 3.65 -7.93 9.82
C ARG A 100 2.80 -7.08 8.87
N GLN A 101 1.49 -7.08 9.04
CA GLN A 101 0.56 -6.27 8.24
C GLN A 101 0.86 -4.76 8.30
N SER A 102 0.57 -4.05 7.20
CA SER A 102 0.88 -2.62 6.98
C SER A 102 -0.36 -1.86 6.51
N PRO A 103 -0.46 -0.53 6.69
CA PRO A 103 0.52 0.40 7.23
C PRO A 103 0.52 0.38 8.76
N ILE A 104 1.50 1.07 9.37
CA ILE A 104 1.59 1.23 10.82
C ILE A 104 1.56 2.70 11.26
N ASN A 105 1.22 2.92 12.53
CA ASN A 105 1.49 4.18 13.22
C ASN A 105 2.95 4.20 13.68
N ILE A 106 3.79 4.99 13.02
CA ILE A 106 5.15 5.28 13.46
C ILE A 106 5.08 6.20 14.68
N ARG A 107 5.55 5.72 15.84
CA ARG A 107 5.88 6.58 16.98
C ARG A 107 7.35 6.89 16.90
N TRP A 108 7.73 8.10 16.51
CA TRP A 108 9.15 8.38 16.22
C TRP A 108 10.02 8.25 17.48
N ARG A 109 9.49 8.57 18.66
CA ARG A 109 10.20 8.40 19.95
C ARG A 109 10.46 6.95 20.32
N ASP A 110 9.64 6.03 19.80
CA ASP A 110 9.75 4.60 20.04
C ASP A 110 10.59 3.92 18.92
N SER A 111 11.03 4.67 17.88
CA SER A 111 11.88 4.12 16.82
C SER A 111 13.35 4.07 17.24
N VAL A 112 13.98 2.91 17.05
CA VAL A 112 15.38 2.67 17.42
C VAL A 112 16.29 3.26 16.35
N TYR A 113 17.18 4.17 16.74
CA TYR A 113 18.26 4.61 15.84
C TYR A 113 19.21 3.44 15.58
N ASP A 114 19.42 3.11 14.31
CA ASP A 114 20.31 2.05 13.86
C ASP A 114 21.46 2.67 13.03
N PRO A 115 22.69 2.78 13.58
CA PRO A 115 23.84 3.31 12.85
C PRO A 115 24.37 2.37 11.76
N GLY A 116 23.86 1.13 11.67
CA GLY A 116 24.13 0.22 10.55
C GLY A 116 23.31 0.52 9.29
N LEU A 117 22.27 1.37 9.40
CA LEU A 117 21.51 1.86 8.25
C LEU A 117 22.39 2.79 7.41
N LYS A 118 22.77 2.30 6.22
CA LYS A 118 23.52 3.06 5.22
C LYS A 118 22.68 4.22 4.67
N PRO A 119 23.28 5.19 3.96
CA PRO A 119 22.52 6.01 3.02
C PRO A 119 21.73 5.13 2.04
N LEU A 120 20.56 5.60 1.62
CA LEU A 120 19.78 5.01 0.54
C LEU A 120 20.21 5.67 -0.77
N THR A 121 20.81 4.92 -1.69
CA THR A 121 21.07 5.40 -3.05
C THR A 121 19.80 5.19 -3.89
N ILE A 122 19.48 6.19 -4.71
CA ILE A 122 18.36 6.15 -5.66
C ILE A 122 18.93 6.52 -7.02
N SER A 123 18.74 5.65 -8.02
CA SER A 123 19.19 5.87 -9.39
C SER A 123 18.08 5.45 -10.34
N TYR A 124 17.36 6.42 -10.90
CA TYR A 124 16.31 6.17 -11.88
C TYR A 124 16.72 6.73 -13.25
N ASP A 125 16.55 5.91 -14.29
CA ASP A 125 16.66 6.34 -15.68
C ASP A 125 15.28 6.84 -16.14
N PRO A 126 15.12 8.16 -16.41
CA PRO A 126 13.83 8.71 -16.79
C PRO A 126 13.27 8.17 -18.12
N THR A 127 14.07 7.43 -18.90
CA THR A 127 13.63 6.75 -20.13
C THR A 127 12.97 5.39 -19.88
N THR A 128 12.98 4.87 -18.65
CA THR A 128 12.26 3.63 -18.28
C THR A 128 10.79 3.86 -17.97
N CYS A 129 10.33 5.10 -17.81
CA CYS A 129 8.93 5.42 -17.62
C CYS A 129 8.09 5.06 -18.85
N LEU A 130 6.98 4.32 -18.64
CA LEU A 130 6.13 3.82 -19.72
C LEU A 130 4.84 4.67 -19.83
N HIS A 131 3.92 4.50 -18.88
CA HIS A 131 2.55 4.96 -19.00
C HIS A 131 1.95 5.29 -17.63
N VAL A 132 0.88 6.10 -17.62
CA VAL A 132 -0.04 6.26 -16.48
C VAL A 132 -1.29 5.43 -16.74
N TRP A 133 -1.73 4.63 -15.76
CA TRP A 133 -2.92 3.78 -15.85
C TRP A 133 -3.80 3.92 -14.60
N ASN A 134 -5.09 4.19 -14.79
CA ASN A 134 -6.09 4.08 -13.72
C ASN A 134 -6.63 2.65 -13.65
N ASN A 135 -6.22 1.90 -12.62
CA ASN A 135 -6.62 0.50 -12.43
C ASN A 135 -7.93 0.32 -11.65
N GLY A 136 -8.61 1.41 -11.26
CA GLY A 136 -9.82 1.35 -10.43
C GLY A 136 -9.58 1.26 -8.93
N TYR A 137 -8.33 1.43 -8.48
CA TYR A 137 -7.96 1.58 -7.06
C TYR A 137 -7.09 2.83 -6.83
N SER A 138 -6.11 3.04 -7.71
CA SER A 138 -5.29 4.23 -7.83
C SER A 138 -5.07 4.52 -9.33
N PHE A 139 -4.36 5.60 -9.64
CA PHE A 139 -3.49 5.57 -10.82
C PHE A 139 -2.11 5.00 -10.46
N LEU A 140 -1.49 4.31 -11.40
CA LEU A 140 -0.11 3.85 -11.36
C LEU A 140 0.68 4.57 -12.45
N VAL A 141 1.98 4.76 -12.22
CA VAL A 141 2.96 5.06 -13.26
C VAL A 141 3.92 3.88 -13.32
N GLU A 142 3.95 3.16 -14.45
CA GLU A 142 4.73 1.93 -14.61
C GLU A 142 6.07 2.16 -15.31
N PHE A 143 7.06 1.33 -14.97
CA PHE A 143 8.44 1.43 -15.43
C PHE A 143 8.96 0.10 -15.99
N GLU A 144 9.81 0.19 -17.02
CA GLU A 144 10.55 -0.92 -17.62
C GLU A 144 11.59 -1.46 -16.64
N ASP A 145 11.39 -2.71 -16.21
CA ASP A 145 12.12 -3.37 -15.13
C ASP A 145 12.89 -4.64 -15.57
N SER A 146 13.08 -4.88 -16.87
CA SER A 146 13.95 -5.94 -17.38
C SER A 146 15.45 -5.72 -17.10
N THR A 147 15.85 -4.51 -16.71
CA THR A 147 17.26 -4.13 -16.48
C THR A 147 17.44 -3.21 -15.27
N ASP A 148 18.66 -3.18 -14.73
CA ASP A 148 19.04 -2.41 -13.52
C ASP A 148 19.17 -0.88 -13.77
N LYS A 149 18.44 -0.35 -14.76
CA LYS A 149 18.41 1.08 -15.12
C LYS A 149 17.78 1.97 -14.05
N SER A 150 16.73 1.47 -13.40
CA SER A 150 15.96 2.20 -12.38
C SER A 150 15.88 1.38 -11.10
N VAL A 151 16.76 1.70 -10.15
CA VAL A 151 17.03 0.90 -8.96
C VAL A 151 17.20 1.74 -7.70
N ILE A 152 16.98 1.10 -6.56
CA ILE A 152 17.41 1.58 -5.24
C ILE A 152 18.34 0.56 -4.59
N GLU A 153 19.30 1.03 -3.79
CA GLU A 153 20.26 0.19 -3.08
C GLU A 153 20.67 0.82 -1.74
N GLY A 154 21.34 0.03 -0.89
CA GLY A 154 21.76 0.48 0.42
C GLY A 154 20.58 0.66 1.38
N GLY A 155 20.66 1.63 2.28
CA GLY A 155 19.69 1.78 3.35
C GLY A 155 19.58 0.50 4.22
N PRO A 156 18.39 -0.10 4.35
CA PRO A 156 18.18 -1.40 5.00
C PRO A 156 18.36 -2.63 4.07
N LEU A 157 18.65 -2.43 2.78
CA LEU A 157 18.58 -3.47 1.74
C LEU A 157 19.92 -4.21 1.57
N GLU A 158 19.84 -5.51 1.31
CA GLU A 158 20.99 -6.39 1.05
C GLU A 158 21.44 -6.39 -0.42
N HIS A 159 20.50 -6.09 -1.33
CA HIS A 159 20.66 -6.08 -2.79
C HIS A 159 20.11 -4.78 -3.38
N ASN A 160 20.30 -4.57 -4.69
CA ASN A 160 19.57 -3.56 -5.45
C ASN A 160 18.15 -4.07 -5.81
N TYR A 161 17.18 -3.17 -5.79
CA TYR A 161 15.77 -3.47 -6.10
C TYR A 161 15.32 -2.60 -7.27
N ARG A 162 14.75 -3.20 -8.32
CA ARG A 162 14.27 -2.50 -9.52
C ARG A 162 12.92 -1.83 -9.28
N LEU A 163 12.78 -0.57 -9.66
CA LEU A 163 11.50 0.14 -9.64
C LEU A 163 10.52 -0.52 -10.63
N LYS A 164 9.36 -0.96 -10.14
CA LYS A 164 8.27 -1.47 -10.98
C LYS A 164 7.28 -0.36 -11.33
N GLN A 165 6.85 0.38 -10.32
CA GLN A 165 5.81 1.39 -10.43
C GLN A 165 5.86 2.38 -9.26
N PHE A 166 5.17 3.50 -9.40
CA PHE A 166 4.69 4.25 -8.24
C PHE A 166 3.20 4.57 -8.33
N HIS A 167 2.57 4.75 -7.17
CA HIS A 167 1.15 5.07 -7.02
C HIS A 167 0.91 5.90 -5.75
N PHE A 168 -0.33 6.34 -5.53
CA PHE A 168 -0.68 7.20 -4.39
C PHE A 168 -1.93 6.70 -3.66
N HIS A 169 -1.99 7.01 -2.37
CA HIS A 169 -3.19 6.92 -1.54
C HIS A 169 -3.57 8.33 -1.08
N TRP A 170 -4.86 8.69 -1.12
CA TRP A 170 -5.34 10.03 -0.77
C TRP A 170 -6.76 10.05 -0.21
N GLY A 171 -7.05 11.07 0.59
CA GLY A 171 -8.34 11.25 1.24
C GLY A 171 -9.32 12.12 0.46
N ALA A 172 -10.60 12.02 0.80
CA ALA A 172 -11.65 12.92 0.28
C ALA A 172 -11.49 14.38 0.74
N ILE A 173 -10.70 14.64 1.78
CA ILE A 173 -10.38 15.98 2.32
C ILE A 173 -8.93 16.04 2.81
N ASP A 174 -8.36 17.23 2.99
CA ASP A 174 -6.93 17.42 3.32
C ASP A 174 -6.52 16.98 4.74
N ALA A 175 -7.47 16.57 5.59
CA ALA A 175 -7.21 16.16 6.97
C ALA A 175 -6.64 14.73 7.10
N TRP A 176 -6.76 13.90 6.05
CA TRP A 176 -6.32 12.50 6.02
C TRP A 176 -6.13 12.01 4.58
N GLY A 177 -5.62 10.78 4.41
CA GLY A 177 -5.40 10.17 3.10
C GLY A 177 -4.14 9.32 3.02
N SER A 178 -3.14 9.63 3.83
CA SER A 178 -1.99 8.77 4.05
C SER A 178 -2.39 7.46 4.74
N GLU A 179 -1.67 6.40 4.38
CA GLU A 179 -1.83 5.07 4.95
C GLU A 179 -1.10 5.00 6.29
N HIS A 180 0.18 5.38 6.28
CA HIS A 180 0.98 5.54 7.48
C HIS A 180 0.59 6.80 8.25
N THR A 181 0.92 6.81 9.53
CA THR A 181 0.80 7.99 10.39
C THR A 181 2.05 8.14 11.24
N VAL A 182 2.37 9.38 11.62
CA VAL A 182 3.47 9.69 12.55
C VAL A 182 2.86 10.34 13.80
N ASP A 183 3.09 9.76 14.98
CA ASP A 183 2.42 10.13 16.24
C ASP A 183 0.89 10.28 16.10
N SER A 184 0.26 9.37 15.33
CA SER A 184 -1.17 9.35 14.97
C SER A 184 -1.66 10.57 14.19
N LYS A 185 -0.76 11.35 13.58
CA LYS A 185 -1.07 12.38 12.58
C LYS A 185 -1.07 11.77 11.18
N CYS A 186 -2.16 11.99 10.44
CA CYS A 186 -2.28 11.68 9.02
C CYS A 186 -1.78 12.85 8.14
N TYR A 187 -1.57 12.56 6.86
CA TYR A 187 -1.32 13.53 5.80
C TYR A 187 -2.42 13.43 4.72
N PRO A 188 -2.66 14.49 3.92
CA PRO A 188 -3.63 14.48 2.81
C PRO A 188 -3.48 13.32 1.81
N ALA A 189 -2.24 12.86 1.58
CA ALA A 189 -1.90 11.76 0.69
C ALA A 189 -0.53 11.14 1.04
N GLU A 190 -0.23 10.00 0.44
CA GLU A 190 1.03 9.27 0.54
C GLU A 190 1.37 8.63 -0.81
N LEU A 191 2.62 8.77 -1.24
CA LEU A 191 3.21 8.20 -2.45
C LEU A 191 3.98 6.93 -2.09
N HIS A 192 3.75 5.84 -2.82
CA HIS A 192 4.51 4.60 -2.72
C HIS A 192 5.27 4.34 -4.02
N LEU A 193 6.60 4.24 -3.94
CA LEU A 193 7.43 3.76 -5.04
C LEU A 193 7.81 2.30 -4.76
N VAL A 194 7.32 1.39 -5.59
CA VAL A 194 7.39 -0.06 -5.38
C VAL A 194 8.54 -0.66 -6.19
N HIS A 195 9.43 -1.36 -5.50
CA HIS A 195 10.61 -1.99 -6.09
C HIS A 195 10.68 -3.47 -5.74
N TRP A 196 11.34 -4.28 -6.58
CA TRP A 196 11.46 -5.73 -6.38
C TRP A 196 12.90 -6.25 -6.55
N ASN A 197 13.19 -7.36 -5.86
CA ASN A 197 14.53 -7.94 -5.76
C ASN A 197 14.84 -8.88 -6.95
N ALA A 198 15.15 -8.28 -8.10
CA ALA A 198 15.55 -8.99 -9.32
C ALA A 198 16.93 -9.71 -9.23
N VAL A 199 17.60 -9.66 -8.07
CA VAL A 199 18.81 -10.47 -7.78
C VAL A 199 18.45 -11.83 -7.16
N LYS A 200 17.34 -11.90 -6.42
CA LYS A 200 16.88 -13.10 -5.70
C LYS A 200 15.73 -13.84 -6.41
N PHE A 201 14.93 -13.14 -7.22
CA PHE A 201 13.73 -13.69 -7.88
C PHE A 201 13.75 -13.44 -9.39
N GLU A 202 13.09 -14.31 -10.15
CA GLU A 202 13.04 -14.22 -11.62
C GLU A 202 12.04 -13.17 -12.14
N ASN A 203 11.01 -12.86 -11.36
CA ASN A 203 9.90 -11.97 -11.72
C ASN A 203 9.33 -11.24 -10.49
N PHE A 204 8.46 -10.26 -10.74
CA PHE A 204 7.83 -9.43 -9.71
C PHE A 204 6.82 -10.21 -8.87
N GLU A 205 6.10 -11.16 -9.48
CA GLU A 205 4.99 -11.90 -8.88
C GLU A 205 5.46 -12.84 -7.77
N ASP A 206 6.56 -13.57 -7.99
CA ASP A 206 7.24 -14.41 -7.00
C ASP A 206 7.84 -13.55 -5.88
N ALA A 207 8.52 -12.46 -6.25
CA ALA A 207 9.07 -11.48 -5.29
C ALA A 207 7.97 -10.85 -4.42
N ALA A 208 6.76 -10.69 -4.94
CA ALA A 208 5.62 -10.14 -4.20
C ALA A 208 5.07 -11.10 -3.12
N GLN A 209 5.36 -12.41 -3.18
CA GLN A 209 4.94 -13.37 -2.15
C GLN A 209 6.00 -13.62 -1.06
N GLU A 210 7.27 -13.34 -1.36
CA GLU A 210 8.40 -13.84 -0.58
C GLU A 210 9.10 -12.79 0.31
N GLU A 211 9.71 -13.23 1.40
CA GLU A 211 10.33 -12.31 2.36
C GLU A 211 11.56 -11.62 1.76
N ASN A 212 11.61 -10.29 1.93
CA ASN A 212 12.55 -9.37 1.31
C ASN A 212 12.54 -9.43 -0.24
N GLY A 213 11.40 -9.77 -0.83
CA GLY A 213 11.20 -9.67 -2.28
C GLY A 213 10.83 -8.27 -2.74
N LEU A 214 10.15 -7.48 -1.92
CA LEU A 214 9.78 -6.10 -2.25
C LEU A 214 10.44 -5.06 -1.32
N ALA A 215 10.67 -3.87 -1.87
CA ALA A 215 11.08 -2.68 -1.12
C ALA A 215 10.22 -1.48 -1.56
N VAL A 216 9.56 -0.81 -0.61
CA VAL A 216 8.65 0.30 -0.90
C VAL A 216 9.12 1.57 -0.20
N ILE A 217 9.38 2.63 -0.98
CA ILE A 217 9.64 3.96 -0.45
C ILE A 217 8.30 4.67 -0.26
N GLY A 218 7.97 5.03 0.98
CA GLY A 218 6.79 5.83 1.31
C GLY A 218 7.15 7.30 1.50
N VAL A 219 6.45 8.19 0.80
CA VAL A 219 6.62 9.65 0.92
C VAL A 219 5.28 10.31 1.24
N PHE A 220 5.21 11.03 2.36
CA PHE A 220 4.01 11.77 2.73
C PHE A 220 3.85 13.05 1.89
N LEU A 221 2.60 13.43 1.58
CA LEU A 221 2.25 14.67 0.89
C LEU A 221 1.50 15.59 1.85
N LYS A 222 2.05 16.78 2.15
CA LYS A 222 1.35 17.82 2.93
C LYS A 222 0.93 18.99 2.04
N LEU A 223 -0.15 19.69 2.44
CA LEU A 223 -0.44 21.01 1.88
C LEU A 223 0.73 21.97 2.14
N GLY A 224 1.06 22.76 1.12
CA GLY A 224 2.12 23.75 1.14
C GLY A 224 2.25 24.45 -0.20
N LYS A 225 3.49 24.64 -0.67
CA LYS A 225 3.78 25.19 -1.99
C LYS A 225 3.35 24.24 -3.12
N HIS A 226 3.02 24.83 -4.27
CA HIS A 226 2.78 24.11 -5.52
C HIS A 226 4.04 23.34 -5.95
N HIS A 227 3.89 22.05 -6.26
CA HIS A 227 4.98 21.16 -6.63
C HIS A 227 5.07 21.01 -8.15
N LYS A 228 6.01 21.74 -8.76
CA LYS A 228 6.22 21.81 -10.22
C LYS A 228 6.26 20.43 -10.90
N GLU A 229 6.90 19.44 -10.27
CA GLU A 229 7.07 18.12 -10.90
C GLU A 229 5.89 17.17 -10.67
N VAL A 230 5.04 17.42 -9.66
CA VAL A 230 3.74 16.74 -9.54
C VAL A 230 2.76 17.28 -10.58
N GLN A 231 2.94 18.53 -11.04
CA GLN A 231 2.06 19.11 -12.06
C GLN A 231 2.02 18.29 -13.35
N LYS A 232 3.15 17.68 -13.76
CA LYS A 232 3.20 16.74 -14.90
C LYS A 232 2.22 15.58 -14.77
N LEU A 233 2.09 15.02 -13.56
CA LEU A 233 1.12 13.96 -13.26
C LEU A 233 -0.31 14.53 -13.29
N VAL A 234 -0.52 15.67 -12.62
CA VAL A 234 -1.80 16.38 -12.53
C VAL A 234 -2.38 16.71 -13.91
N ASP A 235 -1.57 17.24 -14.81
CA ASP A 235 -1.95 17.58 -16.20
C ASP A 235 -2.36 16.32 -17.01
N THR A 236 -1.93 15.14 -16.58
CA THR A 236 -2.22 13.84 -17.21
C THR A 236 -3.48 13.18 -16.64
N LEU A 237 -3.87 13.48 -15.40
CA LEU A 237 -5.02 12.84 -14.72
C LEU A 237 -6.37 12.96 -15.46
N PRO A 238 -6.72 14.07 -16.15
CA PRO A 238 -7.95 14.15 -16.93
C PRO A 238 -8.05 13.08 -18.04
N SER A 239 -6.91 12.68 -18.62
CA SER A 239 -6.85 11.63 -19.65
C SER A 239 -7.11 10.23 -19.10
N ILE A 240 -6.90 10.02 -17.80
CA ILE A 240 -7.12 8.74 -17.11
C ILE A 240 -8.26 8.79 -16.07
N LYS A 241 -9.25 9.68 -16.24
CA LYS A 241 -10.33 9.90 -15.25
C LYS A 241 -11.07 8.62 -14.84
N HIS A 242 -11.30 7.70 -15.77
CA HIS A 242 -12.08 6.47 -15.54
C HIS A 242 -11.18 5.25 -15.28
N LYS A 243 -11.70 4.26 -14.55
CA LYS A 243 -11.06 2.94 -14.47
C LYS A 243 -10.82 2.34 -15.87
N ASP A 244 -9.75 1.56 -15.99
CA ASP A 244 -9.26 0.88 -17.19
C ASP A 244 -8.81 1.83 -18.32
N THR A 245 -8.47 3.09 -18.00
CA THR A 245 -7.90 4.05 -18.96
C THR A 245 -6.40 4.27 -18.73
N LEU A 246 -5.63 4.26 -19.82
CA LEU A 246 -4.17 4.23 -19.86
C LEU A 246 -3.67 5.24 -20.90
N VAL A 247 -2.59 5.94 -20.61
CA VAL A 247 -1.93 6.88 -21.52
C VAL A 247 -0.40 6.80 -21.39
N GLU A 248 0.33 6.82 -22.50
CA GLU A 248 1.80 6.93 -22.48
C GLU A 248 2.22 8.22 -21.77
N PHE A 249 3.15 8.12 -20.81
CA PHE A 249 3.58 9.29 -20.03
C PHE A 249 4.87 9.92 -20.57
N GLY A 250 5.59 9.19 -21.43
CA GLY A 250 6.91 9.58 -21.89
C GLY A 250 7.93 9.57 -20.74
N SER A 251 8.93 10.45 -20.82
CA SER A 251 10.04 10.44 -19.87
C SER A 251 9.72 11.17 -18.55
N PHE A 252 9.82 10.45 -17.43
CA PHE A 252 9.59 10.98 -16.09
C PHE A 252 10.60 10.41 -15.09
N ASP A 253 11.12 11.26 -14.21
CA ASP A 253 12.08 10.90 -13.16
C ASP A 253 11.39 10.84 -11.79
N PRO A 254 11.16 9.65 -11.20
CA PRO A 254 10.53 9.56 -9.89
C PRO A 254 11.36 10.17 -8.73
N SER A 255 12.66 10.42 -8.92
CA SER A 255 13.49 11.02 -7.86
C SER A 255 13.07 12.46 -7.58
N CYS A 256 12.43 13.13 -8.54
CA CYS A 256 11.89 14.48 -8.36
C CYS A 256 10.73 14.56 -7.35
N LEU A 257 10.16 13.42 -6.94
CA LEU A 257 9.12 13.31 -5.90
C LEU A 257 9.70 13.02 -4.52
N MET A 258 11.03 12.96 -4.37
CA MET A 258 11.70 12.71 -3.10
C MET A 258 11.89 14.02 -2.28
N PRO A 259 11.71 13.98 -0.96
CA PRO A 259 12.10 15.08 -0.09
C PRO A 259 13.63 15.16 0.01
N THR A 260 14.18 16.37 0.09
CA THR A 260 15.63 16.63 0.16
C THR A 260 16.31 16.07 1.42
N CYS A 261 15.53 15.68 2.43
CA CYS A 261 16.04 15.07 3.65
C CYS A 261 16.36 13.57 3.40
N PRO A 262 17.60 13.10 3.64
CA PRO A 262 17.96 11.69 3.43
C PRO A 262 17.23 10.76 4.41
N ASP A 263 16.95 11.23 5.62
CA ASP A 263 16.37 10.49 6.73
C ASP A 263 15.10 9.67 6.38
N TYR A 264 15.02 8.48 6.97
CA TYR A 264 13.86 7.59 6.87
C TYR A 264 13.67 6.72 8.13
N TRP A 265 12.48 6.16 8.24
CA TRP A 265 12.17 5.00 9.08
C TRP A 265 12.09 3.73 8.25
N THR A 266 12.37 2.57 8.83
CA THR A 266 12.24 1.28 8.15
C THR A 266 11.76 0.17 9.06
N TYR A 267 10.95 -0.73 8.52
CA TYR A 267 10.40 -1.91 9.19
C TYR A 267 10.00 -2.98 8.15
N SER A 268 9.98 -4.25 8.54
CA SER A 268 9.44 -5.34 7.71
C SER A 268 7.92 -5.35 7.79
N GLY A 269 7.26 -5.33 6.64
CA GLY A 269 5.82 -5.17 6.52
C GLY A 269 5.20 -5.97 5.38
N SER A 270 4.14 -5.43 4.82
CA SER A 270 3.30 -6.06 3.80
C SER A 270 2.93 -5.07 2.70
N LEU A 271 2.41 -5.60 1.59
CA LEU A 271 1.53 -4.82 0.72
C LEU A 271 0.31 -4.31 1.50
N THR A 272 -0.22 -3.16 1.10
CA THR A 272 -1.43 -2.54 1.70
C THR A 272 -2.68 -2.71 0.84
N THR A 273 -2.51 -3.24 -0.38
CA THR A 273 -3.54 -3.78 -1.27
C THR A 273 -3.52 -5.31 -1.28
N PRO A 274 -4.65 -5.98 -1.59
CA PRO A 274 -4.67 -7.43 -1.88
C PRO A 274 -3.58 -7.82 -2.90
N PRO A 275 -2.81 -8.90 -2.68
CA PRO A 275 -3.00 -9.97 -1.69
C PRO A 275 -2.52 -9.70 -0.25
N LEU A 276 -2.00 -8.51 0.07
CA LEU A 276 -1.52 -8.12 1.41
C LEU A 276 -0.34 -8.96 1.96
N SER A 277 0.42 -9.59 1.06
CA SER A 277 1.57 -10.46 1.35
C SER A 277 2.68 -9.74 2.14
N GLU A 278 3.34 -10.45 3.06
CA GLU A 278 4.32 -9.89 4.02
C GLU A 278 5.76 -9.88 3.47
N SER A 279 5.90 -9.39 2.23
CA SER A 279 7.11 -9.39 1.40
C SER A 279 7.89 -8.07 1.41
N VAL A 280 7.36 -7.02 2.04
CA VAL A 280 7.79 -5.63 1.85
C VAL A 280 8.76 -5.16 2.95
N THR A 281 9.96 -4.72 2.56
CA THR A 281 10.78 -3.81 3.38
C THR A 281 10.30 -2.37 3.15
N TRP A 282 9.71 -1.75 4.17
CA TRP A 282 9.26 -0.36 4.09
C TRP A 282 10.40 0.62 4.36
N ILE A 283 10.41 1.73 3.62
CA ILE A 283 11.35 2.85 3.76
C ILE A 283 10.56 4.16 3.75
N ILE A 284 10.07 4.59 4.92
CA ILE A 284 9.21 5.78 5.05
C ILE A 284 10.07 7.02 5.24
N LYS A 285 10.06 7.94 4.28
CA LYS A 285 10.83 9.20 4.34
C LYS A 285 10.36 10.08 5.50
N LYS A 286 11.32 10.64 6.25
CA LYS A 286 11.04 11.43 7.48
C LYS A 286 10.27 12.72 7.22
N GLN A 287 10.56 13.38 6.10
CA GLN A 287 9.92 14.64 5.70
C GLN A 287 8.87 14.38 4.60
N PRO A 288 7.70 15.04 4.66
CA PRO A 288 6.78 15.08 3.53
C PRO A 288 7.28 16.01 2.43
N ILE A 289 6.83 15.78 1.19
CA ILE A 289 6.85 16.82 0.14
C ILE A 289 5.67 17.78 0.33
N GLU A 290 5.81 19.01 -0.15
CA GLU A 290 4.70 19.97 -0.23
C GLU A 290 3.99 19.85 -1.58
N VAL A 291 2.67 19.93 -1.58
CA VAL A 291 1.81 20.07 -2.76
C VAL A 291 0.76 21.14 -2.50
N ALA A 292 0.25 21.79 -3.56
CA ALA A 292 -0.85 22.73 -3.43
C ALA A 292 -2.22 22.03 -3.42
N HIS A 293 -3.24 22.70 -2.86
CA HIS A 293 -4.59 22.16 -2.70
C HIS A 293 -5.26 21.84 -4.05
N ASP A 294 -5.08 22.71 -5.05
CA ASP A 294 -5.55 22.51 -6.42
C ASP A 294 -4.98 21.24 -7.06
N GLN A 295 -3.69 20.95 -6.82
CA GLN A 295 -3.04 19.73 -7.30
C GLN A 295 -3.67 18.46 -6.69
N LEU A 296 -3.97 18.46 -5.38
CA LEU A 296 -4.64 17.33 -4.72
C LEU A 296 -6.12 17.21 -5.12
N GLU A 297 -6.83 18.30 -5.39
CA GLU A 297 -8.20 18.23 -5.90
C GLU A 297 -8.28 17.48 -7.23
N GLN A 298 -7.28 17.61 -8.11
CA GLN A 298 -7.25 16.85 -9.37
C GLN A 298 -7.16 15.32 -9.15
N PHE A 299 -6.42 14.84 -8.14
CA PHE A 299 -6.40 13.42 -7.77
C PHE A 299 -7.83 12.96 -7.39
N ARG A 300 -8.56 13.80 -6.66
CA ARG A 300 -9.95 13.55 -6.24
C ARG A 300 -10.98 13.71 -7.39
N THR A 301 -10.57 13.97 -8.63
CA THR A 301 -11.46 13.94 -9.82
C THR A 301 -11.49 12.59 -10.52
N LEU A 302 -10.49 11.73 -10.27
CA LEU A 302 -10.43 10.36 -10.76
C LEU A 302 -11.62 9.54 -10.23
N LEU A 303 -11.92 8.43 -10.90
CA LEU A 303 -13.02 7.53 -10.58
C LEU A 303 -12.52 6.09 -10.43
N PHE A 304 -13.11 5.37 -9.47
CA PHE A 304 -12.96 3.91 -9.33
C PHE A 304 -13.70 3.13 -10.43
N THR A 305 -14.57 3.80 -11.20
CA THR A 305 -15.55 3.20 -12.11
C THR A 305 -15.22 3.49 -13.58
N SER A 306 -15.48 2.52 -14.44
CA SER A 306 -15.16 2.56 -15.86
C SER A 306 -16.17 3.46 -16.62
N LYS A 307 -15.83 3.85 -17.85
CA LYS A 307 -16.64 4.81 -18.62
C LYS A 307 -18.01 4.23 -18.99
N GLY A 308 -19.08 4.85 -18.50
CA GLY A 308 -20.48 4.42 -18.69
C GLY A 308 -21.12 3.78 -17.46
N GLU A 309 -20.33 3.49 -16.42
CA GLU A 309 -20.84 3.13 -15.09
C GLU A 309 -21.31 4.37 -14.31
N THR A 310 -21.94 4.16 -13.15
CA THR A 310 -22.29 5.24 -12.23
C THR A 310 -21.01 5.81 -11.58
N GLU A 311 -20.68 7.08 -11.82
CA GLU A 311 -19.41 7.66 -11.37
C GLU A 311 -19.21 7.57 -9.85
N LYS A 312 -18.23 6.77 -9.40
CA LYS A 312 -17.74 6.77 -8.02
C LYS A 312 -16.36 7.39 -7.94
N ARG A 313 -16.24 8.56 -7.29
CA ARG A 313 -14.95 9.25 -7.07
C ARG A 313 -13.92 8.35 -6.40
N MET A 314 -12.70 8.34 -6.93
CA MET A 314 -11.52 7.74 -6.36
C MET A 314 -11.02 8.64 -5.22
N VAL A 315 -11.47 8.34 -4.00
CA VAL A 315 -11.12 9.04 -2.76
C VAL A 315 -11.17 8.06 -1.59
N ASP A 316 -10.43 8.35 -0.52
CA ASP A 316 -10.28 7.51 0.66
C ASP A 316 -9.79 6.08 0.31
N ASN A 317 -8.92 5.97 -0.69
CA ASN A 317 -8.37 4.71 -1.20
C ASN A 317 -7.22 4.16 -0.33
N PHE A 318 -7.32 4.24 1.00
CA PHE A 318 -6.27 3.86 1.95
C PHE A 318 -6.69 2.76 2.95
N ARG A 319 -5.74 1.88 3.29
CA ARG A 319 -5.81 0.83 4.30
C ARG A 319 -5.78 1.42 5.71
N PRO A 320 -6.74 1.08 6.60
CA PRO A 320 -6.65 1.44 8.01
C PRO A 320 -5.40 0.87 8.70
N LEU A 321 -4.85 1.64 9.64
CA LEU A 321 -3.67 1.29 10.44
C LEU A 321 -3.75 -0.11 11.07
N GLN A 322 -2.70 -0.90 10.84
CA GLN A 322 -2.53 -2.27 11.33
C GLN A 322 -1.73 -2.32 12.64
N PRO A 323 -1.85 -3.41 13.44
CA PRO A 323 -1.06 -3.57 14.67
C PRO A 323 0.45 -3.69 14.39
N LEU A 324 1.28 -3.01 15.18
CA LEU A 324 2.74 -3.15 15.09
C LEU A 324 3.22 -4.57 15.47
N MET A 325 2.47 -5.27 16.32
CA MET A 325 2.86 -6.55 16.93
C MET A 325 4.25 -6.45 17.57
N ASN A 326 5.11 -7.46 17.41
CA ASN A 326 6.45 -7.54 18.01
C ASN A 326 7.53 -6.80 17.18
N ARG A 327 7.15 -6.06 16.13
CA ARG A 327 8.11 -5.39 15.23
C ARG A 327 8.69 -4.12 15.86
N THR A 328 9.97 -3.86 15.56
CA THR A 328 10.64 -2.60 15.89
C THR A 328 10.76 -1.75 14.63
N VAL A 329 10.39 -0.48 14.72
CA VAL A 329 10.68 0.51 13.67
C VAL A 329 12.10 1.04 13.90
N ARG A 330 12.96 0.95 12.89
CA ARG A 330 14.30 1.55 12.91
C ARG A 330 14.28 2.95 12.30
N SER A 331 15.18 3.84 12.71
CA SER A 331 15.40 5.15 12.10
C SER A 331 16.85 5.34 11.69
N SER A 332 17.07 5.94 10.51
CA SER A 332 18.42 6.27 9.99
C SER A 332 19.06 7.51 10.65
N PHE A 333 18.42 8.06 11.69
CA PHE A 333 18.76 9.34 12.30
C PHE A 333 18.56 9.30 13.83
N HIS A 334 19.35 10.10 14.55
CA HIS A 334 19.22 10.29 15.98
C HIS A 334 18.00 11.15 16.36
N HIS A 335 17.44 10.89 17.54
CA HIS A 335 16.51 11.79 18.20
C HIS A 335 17.28 12.72 19.13
N ASP A 336 17.45 13.99 18.76
CA ASP A 336 18.32 14.97 19.46
C ASP A 336 17.97 15.17 20.96
N TYR A 337 16.76 14.76 21.36
CA TYR A 337 16.31 14.75 22.74
C TYR A 337 17.14 13.85 23.66
N VAL A 338 17.81 12.81 23.12
CA VAL A 338 18.65 11.89 23.91
C VAL A 338 19.96 12.56 24.35
N LEU A 339 20.59 13.32 23.45
CA LEU A 339 21.85 14.04 23.72
C LEU A 339 21.68 15.02 24.90
N ASN A 340 20.56 15.72 24.94
CA ASN A 340 20.22 16.68 26.00
C ASN A 340 19.95 16.05 27.39
N MET A 341 19.78 14.72 27.49
CA MET A 341 19.76 14.04 28.79
C MET A 341 21.17 13.67 29.28
N GLN A 342 22.05 13.27 28.37
CA GLN A 342 23.44 12.89 28.70
C GLN A 342 24.32 14.11 28.99
N ALA A 343 24.01 15.27 28.42
CA ALA A 343 24.76 16.52 28.59
C ALA A 343 24.57 17.24 29.94
N LYS A 344 23.77 16.71 30.89
CA LYS A 344 23.60 17.34 32.21
C LYS A 344 24.81 17.08 33.12
N PRO A 345 25.53 18.11 33.59
CA PRO A 345 26.60 17.92 34.55
C PRO A 345 26.07 17.33 35.87
N LYS A 346 26.82 16.42 36.49
CA LYS A 346 26.59 16.08 37.90
C LYS A 346 26.85 17.34 38.75
N PRO A 347 26.00 17.66 39.75
CA PRO A 347 26.30 18.74 40.67
C PRO A 347 27.59 18.43 41.43
N SER A 348 28.49 19.41 41.52
CA SER A 348 29.73 19.30 42.28
C SER A 348 29.40 19.23 43.78
N THR A 349 29.85 18.17 44.44
CA THR A 349 29.85 18.11 45.91
C THR A 349 30.90 19.07 46.45
N SER A 350 30.47 20.28 46.81
CA SER A 350 31.27 21.20 47.61
C SER A 350 31.60 20.55 48.96
N GLN A 351 32.89 20.34 49.21
CA GLN A 351 33.35 19.90 50.53
C GLN A 351 33.11 21.02 51.54
N VAL A 352 32.40 20.71 52.62
CA VAL A 352 32.35 21.57 53.80
C VAL A 352 33.65 21.32 54.57
N THR A 353 34.55 22.29 54.54
CA THR A 353 35.73 22.34 55.42
C THR A 353 35.29 22.66 56.85
N SER A 354 35.72 21.82 57.78
CA SER A 354 35.64 22.03 59.24
C SER A 354 36.80 22.89 59.75
#